data_AF-A7YXY9-F1
#
_entry.id   AF-A7YXY9-F1
#
_cell.length_a   1.000
_cell.length_b   1.000
_cell.length_c   1.000
_cell.angle_alpha   90.00
_cell.angle_beta   90.00
_cell.angle_gamma   90.00
#
_symmetry.space_group_name_H-M   'P 1'
#
loop_
_entity.id
_entity.type
_entity.pdbx_description
1 polymer ?
#
loop_
_entity_poly.entity_id
_entity_poly.type
_entity_poly.pdbx_seq_one_letter_code
_entity_poly.pdbx_strand_id
1 'polypeptide(L)'
;MTSIVDSKTAARAYKSCLKEKGAAECLTQRAQVVKGVSAAVKDECSPYTEDFFGCFMHRYRLSSCTDATVKNMLKCQEKLAGTILSVE
;
A
#
# COMPACT_ATOMS: atom_id res chain seq x y z
N MET A 1 13.75 -4.75 6.00
CA MET A 1 12.63 -3.95 6.53
C MET A 1 12.75 -2.58 5.90
N THR A 2 11.88 -2.23 4.95
CA THR A 2 11.88 -0.90 4.33
C THR A 2 10.89 -0.07 5.12
N SER A 3 11.34 1.01 5.75
CA SER A 3 10.46 1.78 6.62
C SER A 3 9.47 2.64 5.81
N ILE A 4 8.40 3.09 6.47
CA ILE A 4 7.48 4.09 5.92
C ILE A 4 8.25 5.37 5.52
N VAL A 5 9.29 5.73 6.28
CA VAL A 5 10.14 6.90 6.01
C VAL A 5 10.98 6.73 4.74
N ASP A 6 11.56 5.54 4.54
CA ASP A 6 12.30 5.21 3.30
C ASP A 6 11.37 5.27 2.09
N SER A 7 10.14 4.79 2.25
CA SER A 7 9.11 4.81 1.21
C SER A 7 8.68 6.24 0.85
N LYS A 8 8.54 7.13 1.84
CA LYS A 8 8.29 8.57 1.62
C LYS A 8 9.46 9.24 0.88
N THR A 9 10.68 8.88 1.23
CA THR A 9 11.88 9.41 0.57
C THR A 9 11.95 8.96 -0.89
N ALA A 10 11.64 7.69 -1.18
CA ALA A 10 11.53 7.18 -2.54
C ALA A 10 10.42 7.91 -3.33
N ALA A 11 9.28 8.21 -2.71
CA ALA A 11 8.19 8.95 -3.35
C ALA A 11 8.59 10.39 -3.71
N ARG A 12 9.36 11.07 -2.84
CA ARG A 12 9.98 12.36 -3.13
C ARG A 12 10.95 12.29 -4.30
N ALA A 13 11.84 11.31 -4.31
CA ALA A 13 12.79 11.12 -5.40
C ALA A 13 12.09 10.84 -6.75
N TYR A 14 11.01 10.06 -6.73
CA TYR A 14 10.18 9.83 -7.91
C TYR A 14 9.50 11.12 -8.40
N LYS A 15 8.92 11.93 -7.50
CA LYS A 15 8.32 13.23 -7.84
C LYS A 15 9.33 14.18 -8.48
N SER A 16 10.55 14.25 -7.95
CA SER A 16 11.62 15.06 -8.55
C SER A 16 12.02 14.55 -9.93
N CYS A 17 12.22 13.24 -10.08
CA CYS A 17 12.54 12.62 -11.37
C CYS A 17 11.44 12.91 -12.42
N LEU A 18 10.16 12.78 -12.04
CA LEU A 18 9.04 13.07 -12.93
C LEU A 18 9.05 14.50 -13.45
N LYS A 19 9.40 15.47 -12.60
CA LYS A 19 9.51 16.89 -13.00
C LYS A 19 10.65 17.14 -13.98
N GLU A 20 11.76 16.42 -13.86
CA GLU A 20 12.97 16.67 -14.65
C GLU A 20 13.01 15.89 -15.96
N LYS A 21 12.61 14.61 -15.95
CA LYS A 21 12.86 13.67 -17.04
C LYS A 21 11.60 13.04 -17.62
N GLY A 22 10.45 13.21 -16.95
CA GLY A 22 9.19 12.59 -17.35
C GLY A 22 9.09 11.10 -16.97
N ALA A 23 7.91 10.52 -17.15
CA ALA A 23 7.56 9.21 -16.60
C ALA A 23 8.36 8.02 -17.19
N ALA A 24 8.77 8.11 -18.46
CA ALA A 24 9.49 7.03 -19.13
C ALA A 24 10.90 6.79 -18.55
N GLU A 25 11.55 7.84 -18.06
CA GLU A 25 12.92 7.79 -17.52
C GLU A 25 12.97 7.48 -16.01
N CYS A 26 11.81 7.44 -15.33
CA CYS A 26 11.72 7.30 -13.86
C CYS A 26 11.24 5.92 -13.40
N LEU A 27 11.41 4.89 -14.24
CA LEU A 27 10.94 3.52 -13.96
C LEU A 27 11.57 2.92 -12.70
N THR A 28 12.85 3.19 -12.46
CA THR A 28 13.57 2.68 -11.27
C THR A 28 13.01 3.27 -9.98
N GLN A 29 12.80 4.60 -9.94
CA GLN A 29 12.23 5.29 -8.79
C GLN A 29 10.78 4.86 -8.58
N ARG A 30 10.01 4.68 -9.66
CA ARG A 30 8.66 4.11 -9.59
C ARG A 30 8.66 2.73 -8.95
N ALA A 31 9.55 1.84 -9.37
CA ALA A 31 9.65 0.50 -8.82
C ALA A 31 10.02 0.52 -7.32
N GLN A 32 10.90 1.43 -6.90
CA GLN A 32 11.24 1.63 -5.49
C GLN A 32 10.04 2.12 -4.66
N VAL A 33 9.26 3.07 -5.19
CA VAL A 33 8.02 3.53 -4.53
C VAL A 33 7.03 2.38 -4.39
N VAL A 34 6.77 1.63 -5.47
CA VAL A 34 5.84 0.50 -5.44
C VAL A 34 6.31 -0.56 -4.43
N LYS A 35 7.60 -0.88 -4.40
CA LYS A 35 8.17 -1.83 -3.43
C LYS A 35 8.02 -1.35 -1.99
N GLY A 36 8.26 -0.06 -1.73
CA GLY A 36 8.10 0.52 -0.40
C GLY A 36 6.65 0.52 0.08
N VAL A 37 5.73 1.01 -0.76
CA VAL A 37 4.29 1.05 -0.45
C VAL A 37 3.74 -0.36 -0.24
N SER A 38 4.07 -1.31 -1.11
CA SER A 38 3.59 -2.69 -0.98
C SER A 38 4.12 -3.39 0.27
N ALA A 39 5.39 -3.17 0.64
CA ALA A 39 5.94 -3.68 1.90
C ALA A 39 5.21 -3.08 3.12
N ALA A 40 5.02 -1.76 3.15
CA ALA A 40 4.30 -1.11 4.24
C ALA A 40 2.84 -1.61 4.34
N VAL A 41 2.13 -1.75 3.21
CA VAL A 41 0.76 -2.28 3.18
C VAL A 41 0.72 -3.71 3.68
N LYS A 42 1.67 -4.55 3.26
CA LYS A 42 1.75 -5.94 3.72
C LYS A 42 1.91 -6.00 5.24
N ASP A 43 2.84 -5.22 5.79
CA ASP A 43 3.18 -5.30 7.21
C ASP A 43 2.07 -4.69 8.09
N GLU A 44 1.53 -3.52 7.73
CA GLU A 44 0.56 -2.78 8.54
C GLU A 44 -0.90 -3.28 8.34
N CYS A 45 -1.23 -3.81 7.17
CA CYS A 45 -2.58 -4.30 6.85
C CYS A 45 -2.70 -5.84 6.89
N SER A 46 -1.68 -6.56 7.40
CA SER A 46 -1.71 -8.04 7.51
C SER A 46 -2.95 -8.55 8.24
N PRO A 47 -3.35 -8.02 9.41
CA PRO A 47 -4.49 -8.56 10.15
C PRO A 47 -5.80 -8.51 9.34
N TYR A 48 -6.05 -7.40 8.64
CA TYR A 48 -7.24 -7.25 7.80
C TYR A 48 -7.20 -8.16 6.56
N THR A 49 -6.01 -8.43 6.05
CA THR A 49 -5.80 -9.33 4.92
C THR A 49 -6.04 -10.78 5.34
N GLU A 50 -5.57 -11.17 6.52
CA GLU A 50 -5.81 -12.48 7.12
C GLU A 50 -7.30 -12.70 7.42
N ASP A 51 -8.00 -11.71 7.98
CA ASP A 51 -9.46 -11.76 8.19
C ASP A 51 -10.20 -11.94 6.86
N PHE A 52 -9.81 -11.19 5.82
CA PHE A 52 -10.37 -11.34 4.49
C PHE A 52 -10.12 -12.74 3.92
N PHE A 53 -8.90 -13.25 4.01
CA PHE A 53 -8.55 -14.59 3.52
C PHE A 53 -9.29 -15.68 4.30
N GLY A 54 -9.43 -15.56 5.61
CA GLY A 54 -10.25 -16.46 6.42
C GLY A 54 -11.69 -16.48 5.90
N CYS A 55 -12.29 -15.31 5.69
CA CYS A 55 -13.63 -15.22 5.11
C CYS A 55 -13.71 -15.82 3.71
N PHE A 56 -12.73 -15.56 2.84
CA PHE A 56 -12.66 -16.12 1.50
C PHE A 56 -12.59 -17.65 1.52
N MET A 57 -11.75 -18.23 2.37
CA MET A 57 -11.60 -19.69 2.53
C MET A 57 -12.92 -20.36 2.96
N HIS A 58 -13.73 -19.65 3.75
CA HIS A 58 -15.07 -20.09 4.15
C HIS A 58 -16.19 -19.63 3.21
N ARG A 59 -15.86 -19.08 2.03
CA ARG A 59 -16.83 -18.54 1.05
C ARG A 59 -17.80 -17.53 1.67
N TYR A 60 -17.32 -16.73 2.62
CA TYR A 60 -18.08 -15.72 3.37
C TYR A 60 -19.29 -16.28 4.14
N ARG A 61 -19.26 -17.57 4.52
CA ARG A 61 -20.36 -18.21 5.26
C ARG A 61 -20.28 -18.06 6.78
N LEU A 62 -19.17 -17.54 7.31
CA LEU A 62 -19.04 -17.28 8.74
C LEU A 62 -19.86 -16.04 9.11
N SER A 63 -20.51 -16.05 10.27
CA SER A 63 -21.28 -14.91 10.78
C SER A 63 -20.42 -13.66 11.02
N SER A 64 -19.11 -13.83 11.21
CA SER A 64 -18.14 -12.74 11.34
C SER A 64 -17.77 -12.09 10.00
N CYS A 65 -18.06 -12.73 8.86
CA CYS A 65 -17.73 -12.21 7.54
C CYS A 65 -18.80 -11.23 7.06
N THR A 66 -18.54 -9.95 7.31
CA THR A 66 -19.43 -8.85 6.92
C THR A 66 -18.72 -7.90 5.97
N ASP A 67 -19.45 -6.93 5.42
CA ASP A 67 -18.88 -5.85 4.60
C ASP A 67 -17.73 -5.11 5.32
N ALA A 68 -17.73 -5.11 6.66
CA ALA A 68 -16.68 -4.52 7.45
C ALA A 68 -15.31 -5.16 7.21
N THR A 69 -15.25 -6.48 6.94
CA THR A 69 -13.99 -7.21 6.69
C THR A 69 -13.26 -6.63 5.48
N VAL A 70 -13.98 -6.44 4.37
CA VAL A 70 -13.41 -5.87 3.15
C VAL A 70 -13.14 -4.37 3.32
N LYS A 71 -14.08 -3.65 3.95
CA LYS A 71 -13.98 -2.20 4.14
C LYS A 71 -12.78 -1.81 5.00
N ASN A 72 -12.48 -2.56 6.06
CA ASN A 72 -11.33 -2.31 6.92
C ASN A 72 -10.00 -2.53 6.19
N MET A 73 -9.91 -3.59 5.38
CA MET A 73 -8.75 -3.86 4.54
C MET A 73 -8.50 -2.72 3.54
N LEU A 74 -9.53 -2.32 2.77
CA LEU A 74 -9.42 -1.23 1.79
C LEU A 74 -9.07 0.10 2.45
N LYS A 75 -9.69 0.42 3.60
CA LYS A 75 -9.40 1.64 4.36
C LYS A 75 -7.96 1.68 4.86
N CYS A 76 -7.41 0.55 5.29
CA CYS A 76 -6.00 0.46 5.69
C CYS A 76 -5.07 0.76 4.52
N GLN A 77 -5.31 0.10 3.38
CA GLN A 77 -4.53 0.28 2.14
C GLN A 77 -4.56 1.74 1.67
N GLU A 78 -5.76 2.34 1.59
CA GLU A 78 -5.95 3.72 1.15
C GLU A 78 -5.25 4.72 2.07
N LYS A 79 -5.44 4.59 3.40
CA LYS A 79 -4.82 5.49 4.37
C LYS A 79 -3.30 5.43 4.31
N LEU A 80 -2.73 4.23 4.23
CA LEU A 80 -1.29 4.04 4.24
C LEU A 80 -0.64 4.48 2.93
N ALA A 81 -1.23 4.09 1.79
CA ALA A 81 -0.76 4.53 0.47
C ALA A 81 -0.85 6.05 0.35
N GLY A 82 -1.98 6.65 0.77
CA GLY A 82 -2.15 8.11 0.81
C GLY A 82 -1.10 8.80 1.67
N THR A 83 -0.80 8.25 2.86
CA THR A 83 0.21 8.82 3.76
C THR A 83 1.62 8.74 3.19
N ILE A 84 1.97 7.67 2.47
CA ILE A 84 3.31 7.51 1.87
C ILE A 84 3.46 8.38 0.62
N LEU A 85 2.40 8.44 -0.20
CA LEU A 85 2.38 9.16 -1.47
C LEU A 85 2.02 10.65 -1.32
N SER A 86 1.56 11.10 -0.14
CA SER A 86 1.42 12.52 0.19
C SER A 86 2.80 13.16 0.26
N VAL A 87 3.30 13.51 -0.92
CA VAL A 87 4.55 14.24 -1.10
C VAL A 87 4.15 15.67 -1.41
N GLU A 88 4.21 16.54 -0.40
CA GLU A 88 4.21 17.99 -0.59
C GLU A 88 5.49 18.42 -1.32
#